data_AF-P95884-F1
#
_entry.id   AF-P95884-F1
#
_cell.length_a   1.000
_cell.length_b   1.000
_cell.length_c   1.000
_cell.angle_alpha   90.00
_cell.angle_beta   90.00
_cell.angle_gamma   90.00
#
_symmetry.space_group_name_H-M   'P 1'
#
loop_
_entity.id
_entity.type
_entity.pdbx_description
1 polymer ?
#
loop_
_entity_poly.entity_id
_entity_poly.type
_entity_poly.pdbx_seq_one_letter_code
_entity_poly.pdbx_strand_id
1 'polypeptide(L)'
;MDFKEVEELTRGLSAYERRFAEIYYYLYRASENILTKDELDEYYKILKRRDHSADHLVKLAEVYLIMGDKDTMSIILQKNKRIVEDKVLVSNTLILLECLSGRKPTYSKLALMGVIAECSHLLEDYDPMEYFMRLLRDNPSYNTESNISEFLRSIAIRFDKEPARSELVEDALMLNERVKREKTEKILNNYTLAVALRGLGRIKESEKFVESLREGLKKYDYEFYFSAHSLVSYHSIFNEIDEVDKLIDSIERIKHGDKTTNSMMRALSANTAYIYTNKERYLDIALEAFQKLKGDVKINVGIIFLESVDKPDILFNIINEITAESNYLFYLDEISSSLGIAYANIKDNRILELMNNAPFYRFIFEFILSMAGQSVSNRLKISLSFI
;
A
#
# COMPACT_ATOMS: atom_id res chain seq x y z
N MET A 1 -10.41 -17.94 -5.51
CA MET A 1 -11.77 -17.55 -5.09
C MET A 1 -12.70 -17.57 -6.31
N ASP A 2 -13.80 -18.31 -6.26
CA ASP A 2 -14.86 -18.29 -7.26
C ASP A 2 -15.98 -17.29 -6.91
N PHE A 3 -16.93 -17.06 -7.81
CA PHE A 3 -17.98 -16.06 -7.59
C PHE A 3 -18.98 -16.50 -6.49
N LYS A 4 -19.20 -17.81 -6.34
CA LYS A 4 -20.09 -18.36 -5.33
C LYS A 4 -19.53 -18.13 -3.93
N GLU A 5 -18.22 -18.26 -3.76
CA GLU A 5 -17.51 -17.92 -2.53
C GLU A 5 -17.67 -16.44 -2.19
N VAL A 6 -17.61 -15.52 -3.17
CA VAL A 6 -17.89 -14.09 -2.94
C VAL A 6 -19.34 -13.85 -2.53
N GLU A 7 -20.30 -14.50 -3.18
CA GLU A 7 -21.72 -14.41 -2.80
C GLU A 7 -21.97 -14.93 -1.38
N GLU A 8 -21.25 -15.97 -0.96
CA GLU A 8 -21.31 -16.55 0.39
C GLU A 8 -20.71 -15.63 1.44
N LEU A 9 -19.50 -15.13 1.19
CA LEU A 9 -18.80 -14.21 2.08
C LEU A 9 -19.59 -12.90 2.26
N THR A 10 -20.17 -12.36 1.19
CA THR A 10 -20.83 -11.04 1.23
C THR A 10 -22.31 -11.08 1.67
N ARG A 11 -22.81 -12.22 2.20
CA ARG A 11 -24.22 -12.39 2.61
C ARG A 11 -24.70 -11.37 3.64
N GLY A 12 -23.79 -10.86 4.47
CA GLY A 12 -24.09 -9.95 5.58
C GLY A 12 -24.00 -8.47 5.23
N LEU A 13 -23.45 -8.15 4.05
CA LEU A 13 -23.30 -6.78 3.57
C LEU A 13 -24.62 -6.22 3.06
N SER A 14 -24.75 -4.89 3.08
CA SER A 14 -25.86 -4.22 2.41
C SER A 14 -25.83 -4.50 0.90
N ALA A 15 -26.98 -4.33 0.24
CA ALA A 15 -27.06 -4.47 -1.21
C ALA A 15 -26.12 -3.52 -1.96
N TYR A 16 -25.78 -2.37 -1.36
CA TYR A 16 -24.85 -1.40 -1.92
C TYR A 16 -23.39 -1.85 -1.82
N GLU A 17 -22.96 -2.28 -0.63
CA GLU A 17 -21.60 -2.77 -0.37
C GLU A 17 -21.32 -4.07 -1.12
N ARG A 18 -22.30 -4.99 -1.17
CA ARG A 18 -22.17 -6.24 -1.91
C ARG A 18 -21.83 -6.00 -3.38
N ARG A 19 -22.42 -4.99 -4.01
CA ARG A 19 -22.14 -4.66 -5.43
C ARG A 19 -20.71 -4.15 -5.62
N PHE A 20 -20.18 -3.38 -4.67
CA PHE A 20 -18.78 -3.02 -4.70
C PHE A 20 -17.90 -4.26 -4.50
N ALA A 21 -18.21 -5.12 -3.53
CA ALA A 21 -17.44 -6.35 -3.30
C ALA A 21 -17.38 -7.23 -4.57
N GLU A 22 -18.51 -7.38 -5.27
CA GLU A 22 -18.57 -8.07 -6.56
C GLU A 22 -17.72 -7.37 -7.64
N ILE A 23 -17.74 -6.04 -7.73
CA ILE A 23 -16.90 -5.28 -8.68
C ILE A 23 -15.41 -5.44 -8.35
N TYR A 24 -15.03 -5.37 -7.07
CA TYR A 24 -13.66 -5.59 -6.62
C TYR A 24 -13.19 -7.02 -6.86
N TYR A 25 -14.08 -8.01 -6.73
CA TYR A 25 -13.79 -9.37 -7.17
C TYR A 25 -13.52 -9.46 -8.68
N TYR A 26 -14.33 -8.79 -9.51
CA TYR A 26 -14.05 -8.74 -10.95
C TYR A 26 -12.76 -7.98 -11.26
N LEU A 27 -12.43 -6.94 -10.51
CA LEU A 27 -11.16 -6.23 -10.62
C LEU A 27 -9.98 -7.14 -10.28
N TYR A 28 -10.07 -7.90 -9.20
CA TYR A 28 -9.10 -8.95 -8.84
C TYR A 28 -8.91 -9.95 -9.99
N ARG A 29 -10.01 -10.53 -10.51
CA ARG A 29 -9.94 -11.50 -11.62
C ARG A 29 -9.40 -10.90 -12.90
N ALA A 30 -9.75 -9.65 -13.20
CA ALA A 30 -9.19 -8.92 -14.33
C ALA A 30 -7.68 -8.81 -14.16
N SER A 31 -7.19 -8.36 -12.99
CA SER A 31 -5.77 -8.23 -12.68
C SER A 31 -5.00 -9.55 -12.83
N GLU A 32 -5.61 -10.67 -12.45
CA GLU A 32 -5.06 -12.02 -12.59
C GLU A 32 -5.16 -12.61 -14.02
N ASN A 33 -5.73 -11.88 -14.98
CA ASN A 33 -5.99 -12.32 -16.36
C ASN A 33 -6.88 -13.58 -16.46
N ILE A 34 -7.79 -13.77 -15.50
CA ILE A 34 -8.71 -14.92 -15.46
C ILE A 34 -10.17 -14.52 -15.71
N LEU A 35 -10.46 -13.23 -15.89
CA LEU A 35 -11.80 -12.74 -16.25
C LEU A 35 -11.99 -12.69 -17.77
N THR A 36 -13.09 -13.22 -18.28
CA THR A 36 -13.48 -13.05 -19.67
C THR A 36 -14.39 -11.83 -19.87
N LYS A 37 -14.39 -11.26 -21.07
CA LYS A 37 -15.26 -10.11 -21.40
C LYS A 37 -16.74 -10.48 -21.32
N ASP A 38 -17.11 -11.68 -21.77
CA ASP A 38 -18.50 -12.13 -21.78
C ASP A 38 -19.07 -12.21 -20.35
N GLU A 39 -18.30 -12.72 -19.39
CA GLU A 39 -18.67 -12.72 -17.97
C GLU A 39 -18.92 -11.29 -17.45
N LEU A 40 -18.02 -10.35 -17.76
CA LEU A 40 -18.15 -8.97 -17.30
C LEU A 40 -19.33 -8.24 -17.97
N ASP A 41 -19.56 -8.49 -19.27
CA ASP A 41 -20.67 -7.93 -20.04
C ASP A 41 -22.03 -8.43 -19.53
N GLU A 42 -22.10 -9.69 -19.08
CA GLU A 42 -23.29 -10.22 -18.40
C GLU A 42 -23.53 -9.49 -17.07
N TYR A 43 -22.50 -9.33 -16.26
CA TYR A 43 -22.60 -8.60 -15.00
C TYR A 43 -22.98 -7.11 -15.22
N TYR A 44 -22.44 -6.46 -16.24
CA TYR A 44 -22.81 -5.09 -16.61
C TYR A 44 -24.30 -4.96 -16.99
N LYS A 45 -24.88 -5.96 -17.68
CA LYS A 45 -26.33 -5.99 -17.98
C LYS A 45 -27.15 -6.10 -16.69
N ILE A 46 -26.70 -6.88 -15.70
CA ILE A 46 -27.35 -6.98 -14.39
C ILE A 46 -27.31 -5.62 -13.68
N LEU A 47 -26.15 -4.95 -13.68
CA LEU A 47 -25.99 -3.64 -13.06
C LEU A 47 -26.86 -2.56 -13.71
N LYS A 48 -27.05 -2.59 -15.03
CA LYS A 48 -27.92 -1.62 -15.72
C LYS A 48 -29.41 -1.79 -15.43
N ARG A 49 -29.90 -3.01 -15.29
CA ARG A 49 -31.35 -3.30 -15.17
C ARG A 49 -31.96 -2.86 -13.83
N ARG A 50 -31.13 -2.51 -12.85
CA ARG A 50 -31.53 -2.33 -11.45
C ARG A 50 -31.34 -0.89 -10.94
N ASP A 51 -31.20 0.09 -11.85
CA ASP A 51 -30.96 1.51 -11.54
C ASP A 51 -29.85 1.71 -10.48
N HIS A 52 -28.74 0.97 -10.62
CA HIS A 52 -27.63 1.03 -9.69
C HIS A 52 -26.92 2.39 -9.72
N SER A 53 -26.20 2.71 -8.63
CA SER A 53 -25.53 4.00 -8.49
C SER A 53 -24.46 4.18 -9.58
N ALA A 54 -24.26 5.42 -10.02
CA ALA A 54 -23.19 5.75 -10.95
C ALA A 54 -21.80 5.31 -10.44
N ASP A 55 -21.64 5.18 -9.13
CA ASP A 55 -20.38 4.82 -8.47
C ASP A 55 -20.01 3.37 -8.81
N HIS A 56 -20.99 2.47 -8.78
CA HIS A 56 -20.80 1.07 -9.22
C HIS A 56 -20.44 1.00 -10.70
N LEU A 57 -21.11 1.78 -11.54
CA LEU A 57 -20.84 1.78 -12.98
C LEU A 57 -19.45 2.34 -13.30
N VAL A 58 -19.04 3.43 -12.66
CA VAL A 58 -17.70 4.02 -12.87
C VAL A 58 -16.62 3.09 -12.35
N LYS A 59 -16.81 2.44 -11.19
CA LYS A 59 -15.85 1.45 -10.70
C LYS A 59 -15.77 0.23 -11.61
N LEU A 60 -16.89 -0.21 -12.21
CA LEU A 60 -16.87 -1.27 -13.22
C LEU A 60 -16.06 -0.88 -14.48
N ALA A 61 -16.07 0.40 -14.85
CA ALA A 61 -15.30 0.90 -15.99
C ALA A 61 -13.78 0.71 -15.80
N GLU A 62 -13.30 0.71 -14.55
CA GLU A 62 -11.92 0.36 -14.21
C GLU A 62 -11.59 -1.10 -14.55
N VAL A 63 -12.50 -2.02 -14.26
CA VAL A 63 -12.33 -3.44 -14.63
C VAL A 63 -12.17 -3.60 -16.15
N TYR A 64 -13.04 -2.93 -16.93
CA TYR A 64 -12.92 -2.93 -18.39
C TYR A 64 -11.58 -2.35 -18.87
N LEU A 65 -11.09 -1.28 -18.25
CA LEU A 65 -9.78 -0.72 -18.62
C LEU A 65 -8.64 -1.68 -18.32
N ILE A 66 -8.63 -2.31 -17.14
CA ILE A 66 -7.62 -3.30 -16.76
C ILE A 66 -7.62 -4.47 -17.75
N MET A 67 -8.78 -4.89 -18.23
CA MET A 67 -8.92 -5.90 -19.29
C MET A 67 -8.52 -5.42 -20.69
N GLY A 68 -8.22 -4.14 -20.87
CA GLY A 68 -7.86 -3.54 -22.16
C GLY A 68 -9.04 -3.04 -23.01
N ASP A 69 -10.29 -3.14 -22.52
CA ASP A 69 -11.48 -2.66 -23.22
C ASP A 69 -11.71 -1.15 -23.00
N LYS A 70 -10.91 -0.35 -23.70
CA LYS A 70 -10.97 1.11 -23.63
C LYS A 70 -12.29 1.69 -24.18
N ASP A 71 -12.93 1.00 -25.10
CA ASP A 71 -14.16 1.47 -25.75
C ASP A 71 -15.35 1.37 -24.80
N THR A 72 -15.55 0.20 -24.18
CA THR A 72 -16.64 0.00 -23.21
C THR A 72 -16.45 0.88 -21.99
N MET A 73 -15.23 0.99 -21.47
CA MET A 73 -14.88 1.94 -20.42
C MET A 73 -15.28 3.36 -20.83
N SER A 74 -14.86 3.85 -22.00
CA SER A 74 -15.16 5.21 -22.46
C SER A 74 -16.68 5.46 -22.56
N ILE A 75 -17.45 4.48 -23.06
CA ILE A 75 -18.91 4.57 -23.15
C ILE A 75 -19.54 4.72 -21.76
N ILE A 76 -19.07 3.95 -20.77
CA ILE A 76 -19.56 4.03 -19.39
C ILE A 76 -19.27 5.42 -18.82
N LEU A 77 -18.04 5.90 -18.97
CA LEU A 77 -17.64 7.20 -18.41
C LEU A 77 -18.38 8.37 -19.05
N GLN A 78 -18.55 8.37 -20.38
CA GLN A 78 -19.28 9.43 -21.09
C GLN A 78 -20.74 9.54 -20.62
N LYS A 79 -21.40 8.40 -20.36
CA LYS A 79 -22.78 8.38 -19.88
C LYS A 79 -22.94 8.91 -18.46
N ASN A 80 -21.91 8.74 -17.63
CA ASN A 80 -21.95 9.13 -16.22
C ASN A 80 -21.26 10.48 -15.94
N LYS A 81 -20.77 11.18 -16.98
CA LYS A 81 -19.99 12.42 -16.89
C LYS A 81 -20.62 13.52 -15.99
N ARG A 82 -21.96 13.61 -15.94
CA ARG A 82 -22.67 14.61 -15.14
C ARG A 82 -22.65 14.34 -13.63
N ILE A 83 -22.38 13.10 -13.21
CA ILE A 83 -22.39 12.68 -11.80
C ILE A 83 -20.97 12.76 -11.19
N VAL A 84 -19.97 13.03 -12.05
CA VAL A 84 -18.54 12.98 -11.72
C VAL A 84 -18.12 14.05 -10.72
N GLU A 85 -18.58 15.28 -10.93
CA GLU A 85 -18.11 16.45 -10.17
C GLU A 85 -18.61 16.43 -8.71
N ASP A 86 -19.71 15.74 -8.44
CA ASP A 86 -20.33 15.69 -7.10
C ASP A 86 -19.73 14.60 -6.19
N LYS A 87 -18.92 13.68 -6.75
CA LYS A 87 -18.43 12.50 -6.02
C LYS A 87 -16.93 12.29 -6.17
N VAL A 88 -16.21 12.52 -5.07
CA VAL A 88 -14.73 12.42 -4.99
C VAL A 88 -14.21 11.07 -5.48
N LEU A 89 -14.85 9.95 -5.06
CA LEU A 89 -14.45 8.59 -5.47
C LEU A 89 -14.55 8.40 -6.99
N VAL A 90 -15.65 8.89 -7.57
CA VAL A 90 -15.90 8.84 -9.02
C VAL A 90 -14.86 9.67 -9.77
N SER A 91 -14.63 10.90 -9.32
CA SER A 91 -13.62 11.80 -9.91
C SER A 91 -12.21 11.23 -9.86
N ASN A 92 -11.78 10.68 -8.72
CA ASN A 92 -10.42 10.16 -8.56
C ASN A 92 -10.19 8.86 -9.36
N THR A 93 -11.18 7.98 -9.40
CA THR A 93 -11.15 6.80 -10.27
C THR A 93 -10.99 7.23 -11.73
N LEU A 94 -11.79 8.19 -12.19
CA LEU A 94 -11.74 8.70 -13.56
C LEU A 94 -10.38 9.28 -13.94
N ILE A 95 -9.79 10.09 -13.07
CA ILE A 95 -8.47 10.69 -13.28
C ILE A 95 -7.43 9.59 -13.48
N LEU A 96 -7.43 8.56 -12.63
CA LEU A 96 -6.52 7.43 -12.76
C LEU A 96 -6.74 6.66 -14.07
N LEU A 97 -8.00 6.41 -14.47
CA LEU A 97 -8.33 5.75 -15.74
C LEU A 97 -7.83 6.54 -16.97
N GLU A 98 -7.93 7.86 -16.93
CA GLU A 98 -7.39 8.73 -17.98
C GLU A 98 -5.87 8.61 -18.04
N CYS A 99 -5.18 8.67 -16.90
CA CYS A 99 -3.72 8.52 -16.80
C CYS A 99 -3.25 7.14 -17.31
N LEU A 100 -3.89 6.05 -16.87
CA LEU A 100 -3.64 4.69 -17.35
C LEU A 100 -3.89 4.54 -18.86
N SER A 101 -4.81 5.32 -19.42
CA SER A 101 -5.09 5.34 -20.85
C SER A 101 -4.10 6.18 -21.66
N GLY A 102 -3.10 6.81 -21.01
CA GLY A 102 -2.13 7.71 -21.64
C GLY A 102 -2.69 9.11 -21.92
N ARG A 103 -3.78 9.50 -21.24
CA ARG A 103 -4.44 10.80 -21.45
C ARG A 103 -4.23 11.69 -20.24
N LYS A 104 -4.04 12.99 -20.49
CA LYS A 104 -4.02 13.99 -19.41
C LYS A 104 -5.40 14.07 -18.74
N PRO A 105 -5.45 14.12 -17.39
CA PRO A 105 -6.71 14.02 -16.68
C PRO A 105 -7.56 15.29 -16.79
N THR A 106 -8.83 15.11 -17.19
CA THR A 106 -9.81 16.18 -17.40
C THR A 106 -10.22 16.83 -16.07
N TYR A 107 -10.32 16.02 -15.01
CA TYR A 107 -10.79 16.44 -13.68
C TYR A 107 -9.67 16.68 -12.68
N SER A 108 -8.46 17.02 -13.14
CA SER A 108 -7.27 17.19 -12.29
C SER A 108 -7.42 18.15 -11.10
N LYS A 109 -8.45 19.02 -11.08
CA LYS A 109 -8.77 19.88 -9.93
C LYS A 109 -9.33 19.12 -8.73
N LEU A 110 -9.91 17.95 -8.97
CA LEU A 110 -10.52 17.09 -7.95
C LEU A 110 -9.58 15.93 -7.54
N ALA A 111 -8.36 15.90 -8.09
CA ALA A 111 -7.38 14.87 -7.81
C ALA A 111 -6.88 14.98 -6.37
N LEU A 112 -6.95 13.87 -5.64
CA LEU A 112 -6.28 13.72 -4.36
C LEU A 112 -4.78 13.51 -4.55
N MET A 113 -4.02 13.76 -3.50
CA MET A 113 -2.56 13.70 -3.49
C MET A 113 -2.00 12.38 -4.02
N GLY A 114 -2.55 11.24 -3.57
CA GLY A 114 -2.14 9.92 -4.06
C GLY A 114 -2.38 9.73 -5.55
N VAL A 115 -3.50 10.23 -6.08
CA VAL A 115 -3.81 10.15 -7.52
C VAL A 115 -2.90 11.04 -8.36
N ILE A 116 -2.54 12.24 -7.84
CA ILE A 116 -1.56 13.11 -8.49
C ILE A 116 -0.21 12.40 -8.60
N ALA A 117 0.26 11.79 -7.51
CA ALA A 117 1.52 11.07 -7.48
C ALA A 117 1.50 9.88 -8.46
N GLU A 118 0.44 9.08 -8.47
CA GLU A 118 0.33 7.92 -9.37
C GLU A 118 0.29 8.31 -10.85
N CYS A 119 -0.44 9.37 -11.21
CA CYS A 119 -0.44 9.90 -12.57
C CYS A 119 0.97 10.33 -13.04
N SER A 120 1.84 10.79 -12.14
CA SER A 120 3.22 11.18 -12.47
C SER A 120 4.10 10.02 -12.95
N HIS A 121 3.78 8.80 -12.51
CA HIS A 121 4.45 7.57 -12.93
C HIS A 121 3.88 6.98 -14.21
N LEU A 122 2.65 7.36 -14.57
CA LEU A 122 1.93 6.85 -15.75
C LEU A 122 2.07 7.73 -16.99
N LEU A 123 2.33 9.03 -16.82
CA LEU A 123 2.37 10.01 -17.90
C LEU A 123 3.70 10.78 -17.91
N GLU A 124 4.44 10.72 -19.02
CA GLU A 124 5.74 11.40 -19.15
C GLU A 124 5.61 12.94 -19.02
N ASP A 125 4.65 13.54 -19.72
CA ASP A 125 4.41 15.00 -19.75
C ASP A 125 3.49 15.53 -18.63
N TYR A 126 3.40 14.82 -17.50
CA TYR A 126 2.59 15.21 -16.35
C TYR A 126 3.46 15.93 -15.31
N ASP A 127 3.06 17.14 -14.92
CA ASP A 127 3.73 17.94 -13.89
C ASP A 127 2.99 17.78 -12.55
N PRO A 128 3.41 16.84 -11.68
CA PRO A 128 2.74 16.61 -10.41
C PRO A 128 2.88 17.78 -9.44
N MET A 129 3.94 18.59 -9.56
CA MET A 129 4.19 19.72 -8.68
C MET A 129 3.19 20.85 -8.91
N GLU A 130 2.82 21.14 -10.16
CA GLU A 130 1.78 22.11 -10.46
C GLU A 130 0.45 21.73 -9.79
N TYR A 131 0.04 20.48 -9.94
CA TYR A 131 -1.22 19.96 -9.40
C TYR A 131 -1.22 19.91 -7.88
N PHE A 132 -0.13 19.46 -7.26
CA PHE A 132 0.01 19.41 -5.82
C PHE A 132 0.01 20.80 -5.19
N MET A 133 0.77 21.75 -5.75
CA MET A 133 0.79 23.13 -5.24
C MET A 133 -0.57 23.82 -5.38
N ARG A 134 -1.34 23.49 -6.43
CA ARG A 134 -2.73 23.91 -6.54
C ARG A 134 -3.61 23.30 -5.45
N LEU A 135 -3.51 21.99 -5.21
CA LEU A 135 -4.25 21.30 -4.16
C LEU A 135 -4.02 21.94 -2.78
N LEU A 136 -2.76 22.22 -2.44
CA LEU A 136 -2.40 22.88 -1.17
C LEU A 136 -2.94 24.32 -1.05
N ARG A 137 -2.98 25.05 -2.16
CA ARG A 137 -3.53 26.42 -2.20
C ARG A 137 -5.05 26.41 -2.01
N ASP A 138 -5.72 25.49 -2.67
CA ASP A 138 -7.18 25.37 -2.63
C ASP A 138 -7.64 24.76 -1.29
N ASN A 139 -6.77 23.98 -0.62
CA ASN A 139 -7.03 23.34 0.68
C ASN A 139 -5.88 23.62 1.67
N PRO A 140 -5.85 24.80 2.33
CA PRO A 140 -4.74 25.19 3.20
C PRO A 140 -4.48 24.24 4.38
N SER A 141 -5.49 23.49 4.84
CA SER A 141 -5.34 22.47 5.88
C SER A 141 -4.42 21.32 5.46
N TYR A 142 -4.23 21.10 4.17
CA TYR A 142 -3.33 20.06 3.65
C TYR A 142 -1.88 20.51 3.58
N ASN A 143 -1.57 21.79 3.80
CA ASN A 143 -0.21 22.33 3.72
C ASN A 143 0.56 22.09 5.04
N THR A 144 0.74 20.82 5.38
CA THR A 144 1.48 20.33 6.56
C THR A 144 2.79 19.65 6.15
N GLU A 145 3.77 19.58 7.05
CA GLU A 145 5.03 18.88 6.76
C GLU A 145 4.79 17.38 6.50
N SER A 146 3.86 16.74 7.24
CA SER A 146 3.41 15.37 7.00
C SER A 146 2.91 15.14 5.57
N ASN A 147 1.94 15.93 5.09
CA ASN A 147 1.39 15.72 3.74
C ASN A 147 2.41 16.01 2.64
N ILE A 148 3.26 17.03 2.84
CA ILE A 148 4.37 17.33 1.91
C ILE A 148 5.34 16.16 1.84
N SER A 149 5.65 15.57 2.99
CA SER A 149 6.56 14.42 3.09
C SER A 149 5.95 13.17 2.46
N GLU A 150 4.66 12.91 2.69
CA GLU A 150 3.94 11.82 2.04
C GLU A 150 3.98 11.96 0.51
N PHE A 151 3.62 13.14 -0.02
CA PHE A 151 3.66 13.38 -1.45
C PHE A 151 5.05 13.21 -2.06
N LEU A 152 6.08 13.77 -1.39
CA LEU A 152 7.48 13.61 -1.76
C LEU A 152 7.85 12.14 -1.91
N ARG A 153 7.50 11.32 -0.91
CA ARG A 153 7.83 9.88 -0.93
C ARG A 153 7.15 9.18 -2.09
N SER A 154 5.88 9.49 -2.34
CA SER A 154 5.08 8.90 -3.43
C SER A 154 5.56 9.27 -4.82
N ILE A 155 6.21 10.44 -5.03
CA ILE A 155 6.78 10.81 -6.33
C ILE A 155 8.24 10.38 -6.50
N ALA A 156 8.99 10.17 -5.40
CA ALA A 156 10.40 9.80 -5.47
C ALA A 156 10.64 8.32 -5.81
N ILE A 157 9.74 7.45 -5.36
CA ILE A 157 9.78 6.00 -5.58
C ILE A 157 8.48 5.59 -6.26
N ARG A 158 8.59 4.84 -7.36
CA ARG A 158 7.43 4.41 -8.14
C ARG A 158 6.76 3.18 -7.52
N PHE A 159 7.55 2.19 -7.17
CA PHE A 159 7.06 0.94 -6.61
C PHE A 159 8.18 0.28 -5.81
N ASP A 160 7.93 0.05 -4.53
CA ASP A 160 8.86 -0.66 -3.63
C ASP A 160 10.27 -0.01 -3.60
N LYS A 161 11.21 -0.54 -4.37
CA LYS A 161 12.60 -0.08 -4.50
C LYS A 161 12.93 0.62 -5.82
N GLU A 162 11.96 0.71 -6.74
CA GLU A 162 12.18 1.32 -8.05
C GLU A 162 12.16 2.86 -7.94
N PRO A 163 13.27 3.54 -8.27
CA PRO A 163 13.28 5.00 -8.28
C PRO A 163 12.32 5.52 -9.35
N ALA A 164 11.74 6.68 -9.07
CA ALA A 164 11.04 7.43 -10.10
C ALA A 164 12.01 8.02 -11.13
N ARG A 165 11.46 8.70 -12.14
CA ARG A 165 12.24 9.45 -13.14
C ARG A 165 13.08 10.53 -12.43
N SER A 166 14.24 10.86 -13.01
CA SER A 166 15.18 11.81 -12.39
C SER A 166 14.53 13.16 -12.07
N GLU A 167 13.63 13.65 -12.93
CA GLU A 167 12.89 14.91 -12.72
C GLU A 167 12.02 14.86 -11.46
N LEU A 168 11.31 13.76 -11.23
CA LEU A 168 10.46 13.57 -10.05
C LEU A 168 11.28 13.45 -8.76
N VAL A 169 12.48 12.88 -8.84
CA VAL A 169 13.41 12.82 -7.70
C VAL A 169 13.98 14.21 -7.38
N GLU A 170 14.18 15.09 -8.38
CA GLU A 170 14.54 16.49 -8.13
C GLU A 170 13.39 17.27 -7.45
N ASP A 171 12.15 17.08 -7.92
CA ASP A 171 10.97 17.67 -7.26
C ASP A 171 10.86 17.21 -5.80
N ALA A 172 11.10 15.92 -5.55
CA ALA A 172 11.13 15.36 -4.21
C ALA A 172 12.24 15.99 -3.34
N LEU A 173 13.43 16.22 -3.90
CA LEU A 173 14.51 16.93 -3.19
C LEU A 173 14.09 18.35 -2.81
N MET A 174 13.44 19.09 -3.72
CA MET A 174 12.93 20.44 -3.45
C MET A 174 11.86 20.43 -2.35
N LEU A 175 10.95 19.46 -2.36
CA LEU A 175 9.94 19.30 -1.30
C LEU A 175 10.59 19.01 0.06
N ASN A 176 11.69 18.25 0.09
CA ASN A 176 12.37 17.90 1.34
C ASN A 176 12.90 19.14 2.08
N GLU A 177 13.25 20.20 1.36
CA GLU A 177 13.72 21.47 1.95
C GLU A 177 12.63 22.20 2.74
N ARG A 178 11.36 21.89 2.47
CA ARG A 178 10.20 22.47 3.16
C ARG A 178 9.90 21.77 4.49
N VAL A 179 10.44 20.56 4.70
CA VAL A 179 10.26 19.76 5.92
C VAL A 179 11.40 20.06 6.89
N LYS A 180 11.09 20.79 7.97
CA LYS A 180 12.09 21.36 8.88
C LYS A 180 11.96 20.90 10.33
N ARG A 181 10.74 20.64 10.80
CA ARG A 181 10.45 20.45 12.23
C ARG A 181 10.09 19.01 12.57
N GLU A 182 9.42 18.31 11.66
CA GLU A 182 8.96 16.94 11.89
C GLU A 182 10.09 15.93 11.66
N LYS A 183 10.71 15.50 12.77
CA LYS A 183 11.89 14.63 12.74
C LYS A 183 11.60 13.26 12.12
N THR A 184 10.46 12.65 12.43
CA THR A 184 10.05 11.35 11.86
C THR A 184 9.92 11.45 10.35
N GLU A 185 9.21 12.47 9.86
CA GLU A 185 9.09 12.73 8.43
C GLU A 185 10.46 12.94 7.77
N LYS A 186 11.38 13.63 8.45
CA LYS A 186 12.73 13.82 7.93
C LYS A 186 13.50 12.51 7.77
N ILE A 187 13.39 11.60 8.74
CA ILE A 187 14.01 10.27 8.67
C ILE A 187 13.43 9.47 7.50
N LEU A 188 12.10 9.44 7.35
CA LEU A 188 11.42 8.74 6.25
C LEU A 188 11.76 9.32 4.88
N ASN A 189 11.85 10.65 4.77
CA ASN A 189 12.26 11.34 3.54
C ASN A 189 13.73 11.04 3.20
N ASN A 190 14.63 11.05 4.20
CA ASN A 190 16.03 10.71 4.00
C ASN A 190 16.19 9.27 3.50
N TYR A 191 15.47 8.32 4.09
CA TYR A 191 15.42 6.93 3.60
C TYR A 191 14.97 6.86 2.14
N THR A 192 13.82 7.47 1.83
CA THR A 192 13.21 7.44 0.50
C THR A 192 14.14 8.05 -0.56
N LEU A 193 14.72 9.21 -0.27
CA LEU A 193 15.66 9.90 -1.16
C LEU A 193 16.97 9.11 -1.30
N ALA A 194 17.46 8.48 -0.23
CA ALA A 194 18.65 7.62 -0.31
C ALA A 194 18.43 6.46 -1.28
N VAL A 195 17.30 5.76 -1.18
CA VAL A 195 16.92 4.67 -2.09
C VAL A 195 16.78 5.19 -3.52
N ALA A 196 15.99 6.24 -3.73
CA ALA A 196 15.72 6.79 -5.06
C ALA A 196 17.01 7.25 -5.78
N LEU A 197 17.86 8.02 -5.10
CA LEU A 197 19.12 8.51 -5.66
C LEU A 197 20.10 7.39 -5.99
N ARG A 198 20.20 6.37 -5.12
CA ARG A 198 21.07 5.23 -5.40
C ARG A 198 20.53 4.39 -6.56
N GLY A 199 19.22 4.21 -6.65
CA GLY A 199 18.56 3.57 -7.79
C GLY A 199 18.85 4.28 -9.12
N LEU A 200 18.97 5.61 -9.11
CA LEU A 200 19.39 6.41 -10.27
C LEU A 200 20.92 6.43 -10.52
N GLY A 201 21.71 5.70 -9.74
CA GLY A 201 23.18 5.69 -9.83
C GLY A 201 23.87 6.92 -9.23
N ARG A 202 23.14 7.82 -8.54
CA ARG A 202 23.67 9.02 -7.88
C ARG A 202 24.19 8.72 -6.48
N ILE A 203 25.13 7.78 -6.40
CA ILE A 203 25.63 7.19 -5.14
C ILE A 203 26.14 8.25 -4.16
N LYS A 204 26.91 9.25 -4.64
CA LYS A 204 27.47 10.31 -3.79
C LYS A 204 26.41 11.18 -3.11
N GLU A 205 25.27 11.38 -3.77
CA GLU A 205 24.18 12.19 -3.24
C GLU A 205 23.33 11.37 -2.29
N SER A 206 23.07 10.10 -2.62
CA SER A 206 22.44 9.13 -1.72
C SER A 206 23.19 9.03 -0.39
N GLU A 207 24.53 8.98 -0.41
CA GLU A 207 25.35 8.84 0.80
C GLU A 207 25.14 9.98 1.80
N LYS A 208 24.79 11.20 1.36
CA LYS A 208 24.46 12.31 2.26
C LYS A 208 23.24 12.00 3.12
N PHE A 209 22.24 11.36 2.54
CA PHE A 209 21.02 10.96 3.24
C PHE A 209 21.26 9.75 4.13
N VAL A 210 22.05 8.78 3.65
CA VAL A 210 22.50 7.62 4.47
C VAL A 210 23.27 8.09 5.70
N GLU A 211 24.19 9.04 5.55
CA GLU A 211 24.95 9.57 6.69
C GLU A 211 24.02 10.27 7.70
N SER A 212 23.02 11.01 7.22
CA SER A 212 22.01 11.58 8.11
C SER A 212 21.22 10.52 8.89
N LEU A 213 20.97 9.35 8.31
CA LEU A 213 20.37 8.21 9.02
C LEU A 213 21.36 7.60 10.03
N ARG A 214 22.64 7.49 9.68
CA ARG A 214 23.68 7.01 10.62
C ARG A 214 23.84 7.91 11.84
N GLU A 215 23.68 9.23 11.68
CA GLU A 215 23.64 10.16 12.83
C GLU A 215 22.45 9.87 13.77
N GLY A 216 21.35 9.35 13.23
CA GLY A 216 20.20 8.88 14.00
C GLY A 216 20.55 7.69 14.92
N LEU A 217 21.49 6.83 14.51
CA LEU A 217 21.97 5.72 15.35
C LEU A 217 22.75 6.18 16.61
N LYS A 218 23.14 7.45 16.67
CA LYS A 218 23.80 8.05 17.85
C LYS A 218 22.80 8.69 18.81
N LYS A 219 21.52 8.76 18.45
CA LYS A 219 20.45 9.28 19.29
C LYS A 219 19.98 8.22 20.29
N TYR A 220 19.30 8.67 21.33
CA TYR A 220 18.47 7.80 22.15
C TYR A 220 17.06 7.82 21.54
N ASP A 221 16.15 6.95 22.01
CA ASP A 221 14.71 6.98 21.68
C ASP A 221 14.27 6.62 20.23
N TYR A 222 13.10 7.11 19.80
CA TYR A 222 12.46 6.82 18.53
C TYR A 222 13.34 7.19 17.33
N GLU A 223 14.14 8.26 17.41
CA GLU A 223 15.04 8.65 16.31
C GLU A 223 16.03 7.53 15.97
N PHE A 224 16.55 6.83 17.00
CA PHE A 224 17.39 5.66 16.81
C PHE A 224 16.63 4.57 16.04
N TYR A 225 15.44 4.19 16.52
CA TYR A 225 14.72 3.04 15.99
C TYR A 225 14.29 3.25 14.54
N PHE A 226 13.73 4.42 14.22
CA PHE A 226 13.34 4.77 12.85
C PHE A 226 14.55 4.79 11.91
N SER A 227 15.69 5.31 12.38
CA SER A 227 16.92 5.35 11.56
C SER A 227 17.53 3.97 11.35
N ALA A 228 17.56 3.13 12.40
CA ALA A 228 18.04 1.76 12.31
C ALA A 228 17.19 0.92 11.35
N HIS A 229 15.86 0.99 11.49
CA HIS A 229 14.95 0.32 10.58
C HIS A 229 15.12 0.80 9.12
N SER A 230 15.18 2.12 8.92
CA SER A 230 15.41 2.72 7.59
C SER A 230 16.71 2.24 6.95
N LEU A 231 17.80 2.17 7.73
CA LEU A 231 19.08 1.67 7.24
C LEU A 231 19.03 0.16 6.94
N VAL A 232 18.37 -0.65 7.77
CA VAL A 232 18.15 -2.07 7.47
C VAL A 232 17.42 -2.24 6.14
N SER A 233 16.33 -1.50 5.92
CA SER A 233 15.59 -1.51 4.67
C SER A 233 16.47 -1.11 3.49
N TYR A 234 17.20 0.01 3.61
CA TYR A 234 18.09 0.51 2.56
C TYR A 234 19.17 -0.52 2.19
N HIS A 235 19.90 -1.05 3.17
CA HIS A 235 20.96 -2.02 2.93
C HIS A 235 20.41 -3.36 2.40
N SER A 236 19.21 -3.75 2.82
CA SER A 236 18.55 -4.96 2.32
C SER A 236 18.15 -4.83 0.84
N ILE A 237 17.62 -3.68 0.43
CA ILE A 237 17.29 -3.37 -0.98
C ILE A 237 18.52 -3.54 -1.88
N PHE A 238 19.70 -3.10 -1.42
CA PHE A 238 20.95 -3.19 -2.18
C PHE A 238 21.78 -4.44 -1.86
N ASN A 239 21.20 -5.41 -1.15
CA ASN A 239 21.82 -6.70 -0.80
C ASN A 239 23.18 -6.56 -0.06
N GLU A 240 23.32 -5.55 0.79
CA GLU A 240 24.49 -5.27 1.62
C GLU A 240 24.39 -6.03 2.95
N ILE A 241 24.43 -7.35 2.84
CA ILE A 241 24.10 -8.31 3.91
C ILE A 241 24.91 -8.11 5.19
N ASP A 242 26.19 -7.78 5.08
CA ASP A 242 27.05 -7.56 6.26
C ASP A 242 26.61 -6.33 7.06
N GLU A 243 26.11 -5.29 6.41
CA GLU A 243 25.59 -4.08 7.07
C GLU A 243 24.22 -4.36 7.71
N VAL A 244 23.37 -5.15 7.05
CA VAL A 244 22.09 -5.60 7.61
C VAL A 244 22.31 -6.38 8.91
N ASP A 245 23.24 -7.32 8.92
CA ASP A 245 23.54 -8.15 10.10
C ASP A 245 24.02 -7.29 11.28
N LYS A 246 24.95 -6.36 11.03
CA LYS A 246 25.43 -5.42 12.04
C LYS A 246 24.29 -4.57 12.64
N LEU A 247 23.37 -4.10 11.81
CA LEU A 247 22.28 -3.25 12.25
C LEU A 247 21.24 -4.02 13.06
N ILE A 248 20.83 -5.22 12.62
CA ILE A 248 19.90 -6.06 13.38
C ILE A 248 20.49 -6.41 14.76
N ASP A 249 21.77 -6.78 14.81
CA ASP A 249 22.49 -7.04 16.06
C ASP A 249 22.55 -5.80 16.96
N SER A 250 22.68 -4.62 16.37
CA SER A 250 22.76 -3.36 17.12
C SER A 250 21.45 -3.07 17.85
N ILE A 251 20.30 -3.34 17.22
CA ILE A 251 18.96 -3.15 17.81
C ILE A 251 18.78 -3.99 19.07
N GLU A 252 19.30 -5.23 19.08
CA GLU A 252 19.24 -6.11 20.25
C GLU A 252 20.06 -5.60 21.44
N ARG A 253 21.20 -4.94 21.18
CA ARG A 253 22.19 -4.58 22.21
C ARG A 253 21.87 -3.28 22.96
N ILE A 254 20.79 -2.58 22.61
CA ILE A 254 20.44 -1.28 23.22
C ILE A 254 19.89 -1.50 24.62
N LYS A 255 20.75 -1.28 25.61
CA LYS A 255 20.41 -1.46 27.03
C LYS A 255 19.48 -0.38 27.60
N HIS A 256 19.27 0.72 26.89
CA HIS A 256 18.51 1.88 27.39
C HIS A 256 17.07 1.98 26.85
N GLY A 257 16.70 1.12 25.89
CA GLY A 257 15.33 1.00 25.39
C GLY A 257 14.47 0.15 26.31
N ASP A 258 13.15 0.36 26.29
CA ASP A 258 12.25 -0.64 26.85
C ASP A 258 12.35 -1.93 26.02
N LYS A 259 12.28 -3.09 26.70
CA LYS A 259 12.50 -4.39 26.05
C LYS A 259 11.47 -4.69 24.96
N THR A 260 10.28 -4.12 25.07
CA THR A 260 9.18 -4.33 24.12
C THR A 260 9.48 -3.64 22.80
N THR A 261 9.87 -2.36 22.84
CA THR A 261 10.26 -1.56 21.67
C THR A 261 11.48 -2.16 20.98
N ASN A 262 12.50 -2.60 21.71
CA ASN A 262 13.65 -3.30 21.12
C ASN A 262 13.21 -4.56 20.34
N SER A 263 12.33 -5.37 20.95
CA SER A 263 11.84 -6.61 20.33
C SER A 263 10.97 -6.31 19.11
N MET A 264 10.12 -5.28 19.18
CA MET A 264 9.28 -4.83 18.08
C MET A 264 10.14 -4.39 16.89
N MET A 265 11.13 -3.52 17.15
CA MET A 265 12.00 -2.99 16.11
C MET A 265 12.90 -4.05 15.50
N ARG A 266 13.34 -5.04 16.29
CA ARG A 266 14.07 -6.20 15.77
C ARG A 266 13.17 -7.06 14.88
N ALA A 267 11.94 -7.33 15.30
CA ALA A 267 10.96 -8.10 14.53
C ALA A 267 10.68 -7.44 13.19
N LEU A 268 10.34 -6.14 13.19
CA LEU A 268 10.05 -5.37 11.97
C LEU A 268 11.25 -5.29 11.04
N SER A 269 12.45 -4.97 11.57
CA SER A 269 13.64 -4.81 10.74
C SER A 269 14.09 -6.13 10.12
N ALA A 270 14.03 -7.23 10.87
CA ALA A 270 14.35 -8.56 10.35
C ALA A 270 13.31 -9.01 9.30
N ASN A 271 12.02 -8.75 9.52
CA ASN A 271 11.00 -9.03 8.51
C ASN A 271 11.24 -8.24 7.22
N THR A 272 11.58 -6.95 7.32
CA THR A 272 11.93 -6.15 6.15
C THR A 272 13.17 -6.68 5.43
N ALA A 273 14.19 -7.12 6.16
CA ALA A 273 15.34 -7.78 5.56
C ALA A 273 14.95 -9.09 4.85
N TYR A 274 14.03 -9.88 5.40
CA TYR A 274 13.48 -11.05 4.72
C TYR A 274 12.79 -10.66 3.40
N ILE A 275 11.87 -9.69 3.41
CA ILE A 275 11.14 -9.24 2.22
C ILE A 275 12.08 -8.88 1.07
N TYR A 276 13.15 -8.13 1.35
CA TYR A 276 14.05 -7.64 0.30
C TYR A 276 15.13 -8.63 -0.14
N THR A 277 15.50 -9.58 0.71
CA THR A 277 16.63 -10.50 0.45
C THR A 277 16.20 -11.96 0.25
N ASN A 278 14.97 -12.31 0.60
CA ASN A 278 14.43 -13.67 0.65
C ASN A 278 15.29 -14.66 1.46
N LYS A 279 16.03 -14.17 2.46
CA LYS A 279 16.89 -15.01 3.32
C LYS A 279 16.13 -15.45 4.56
N GLU A 280 15.87 -16.76 4.63
CA GLU A 280 15.14 -17.43 5.72
C GLU A 280 15.59 -17.05 7.13
N ARG A 281 16.91 -16.91 7.35
CA ARG A 281 17.44 -16.54 8.66
C ARG A 281 16.81 -15.26 9.23
N TYR A 282 16.44 -14.31 8.36
CA TYR A 282 15.83 -13.05 8.81
C TYR A 282 14.37 -13.25 9.20
N LEU A 283 13.65 -14.15 8.53
CA LEU A 283 12.33 -14.57 8.97
C LEU A 283 12.39 -15.27 10.33
N ASP A 284 13.38 -16.15 10.55
CA ASP A 284 13.58 -16.80 11.84
C ASP A 284 13.82 -15.79 12.97
N ILE A 285 14.71 -14.80 12.75
CA ILE A 285 14.98 -13.71 13.69
C ILE A 285 13.72 -12.87 13.95
N ALA A 286 12.95 -12.58 12.90
CA ALA A 286 11.73 -11.80 12.98
C ALA A 286 10.67 -12.50 13.86
N LEU A 287 10.47 -13.80 13.64
CA LEU A 287 9.54 -14.63 14.39
C LEU A 287 9.97 -14.82 15.85
N GLU A 288 11.26 -15.03 16.11
CA GLU A 288 11.79 -15.13 17.48
C GLU A 288 11.56 -13.83 18.27
N ALA A 289 11.75 -12.67 17.63
CA ALA A 289 11.50 -11.37 18.24
C ALA A 289 9.99 -11.11 18.43
N PHE A 290 9.16 -11.47 17.46
CA PHE A 290 7.70 -11.36 17.51
C PHE A 290 7.09 -12.16 18.67
N GLN A 291 7.56 -13.39 18.91
CA GLN A 291 7.09 -14.24 20.02
C GLN A 291 7.33 -13.64 21.41
N LYS A 292 8.27 -12.70 21.54
CA LYS A 292 8.57 -12.00 22.81
C LYS A 292 7.61 -10.84 23.08
N LEU A 293 6.84 -10.40 22.08
CA LEU A 293 5.88 -9.31 22.18
C LEU A 293 4.58 -9.76 22.85
N LYS A 294 3.80 -8.79 23.36
CA LYS A 294 2.50 -9.00 24.01
C LYS A 294 1.56 -7.82 23.75
N GLY A 295 0.26 -8.06 23.87
CA GLY A 295 -0.78 -7.05 23.73
C GLY A 295 -0.79 -6.39 22.35
N ASP A 296 -1.18 -5.12 22.31
CA ASP A 296 -1.37 -4.33 21.08
C ASP A 296 -0.13 -4.30 20.19
N VAL A 297 1.06 -4.24 20.79
CA VAL A 297 2.33 -4.24 20.04
C VAL A 297 2.50 -5.55 19.26
N LYS A 298 2.12 -6.69 19.84
CA LYS A 298 2.18 -7.98 19.15
C LYS A 298 1.19 -8.01 18.00
N ILE A 299 -0.05 -7.55 18.22
CA ILE A 299 -1.09 -7.53 17.19
C ILE A 299 -0.63 -6.68 16.00
N ASN A 300 -0.15 -5.45 16.23
CA ASN A 300 0.34 -4.55 15.19
C ASN A 300 1.50 -5.15 14.37
N VAL A 301 2.49 -5.76 15.03
CA VAL A 301 3.60 -6.44 14.32
C VAL A 301 3.10 -7.66 13.54
N GLY A 302 2.16 -8.41 14.12
CA GLY A 302 1.57 -9.57 13.47
C GLY A 302 0.82 -9.19 12.19
N ILE A 303 0.03 -8.12 12.22
CA ILE A 303 -0.66 -7.56 11.04
C ILE A 303 0.34 -7.27 9.92
N ILE A 304 1.45 -6.58 10.22
CA ILE A 304 2.52 -6.31 9.24
C ILE A 304 3.12 -7.61 8.68
N PHE A 305 3.28 -8.64 9.51
CA PHE A 305 3.79 -9.94 9.05
C PHE A 305 2.78 -10.66 8.15
N LEU A 306 1.47 -10.53 8.38
CA LEU A 306 0.44 -11.13 7.50
C LEU A 306 0.57 -10.62 6.07
N GLU A 307 0.91 -9.34 5.87
CA GLU A 307 1.02 -8.72 4.55
C GLU A 307 2.25 -9.20 3.76
N SER A 308 3.27 -9.69 4.45
CA SER A 308 4.61 -9.90 3.90
C SER A 308 5.09 -11.35 3.92
N VAL A 309 4.55 -12.20 4.80
CA VAL A 309 4.90 -13.61 4.88
C VAL A 309 4.19 -14.40 3.78
N ASP A 310 4.97 -14.95 2.87
CA ASP A 310 4.53 -15.76 1.72
C ASP A 310 4.37 -17.26 2.06
N LYS A 311 4.55 -17.62 3.32
CA LYS A 311 4.50 -19.00 3.81
C LYS A 311 3.22 -19.27 4.60
N PRO A 312 2.28 -20.05 4.04
CA PRO A 312 0.98 -20.25 4.66
C PRO A 312 1.04 -20.75 6.11
N ASP A 313 1.85 -21.76 6.41
CA ASP A 313 1.90 -22.34 7.76
C ASP A 313 2.45 -21.35 8.81
N ILE A 314 3.40 -20.50 8.42
CA ILE A 314 3.93 -19.44 9.28
C ILE A 314 2.87 -18.35 9.47
N LEU A 315 2.18 -17.97 8.39
CA LEU A 315 1.09 -17.01 8.44
C LEU A 315 -0.01 -17.48 9.42
N PHE A 316 -0.42 -18.74 9.39
CA PHE A 316 -1.39 -19.28 10.35
C PHE A 316 -0.86 -19.34 11.79
N ASN A 317 0.44 -19.58 11.99
CA ASN A 317 1.04 -19.46 13.31
C ASN A 317 0.97 -18.00 13.83
N ILE A 318 1.22 -17.01 12.98
CA ILE A 318 1.09 -15.59 13.34
C ILE A 318 -0.37 -15.26 13.70
N ILE A 319 -1.35 -15.73 12.92
CA ILE A 319 -2.78 -15.54 13.22
C ILE A 319 -3.14 -16.12 14.60
N ASN A 320 -2.67 -17.34 14.90
CA ASN A 320 -2.91 -17.97 16.20
C ASN A 320 -2.30 -17.16 17.34
N GLU A 321 -1.08 -16.64 17.13
CA GLU A 321 -0.38 -15.81 18.12
C GLU A 321 -1.06 -14.46 18.37
N ILE A 322 -1.60 -13.79 17.34
CA ILE A 322 -2.33 -12.51 17.51
C ILE A 322 -3.74 -12.73 18.08
N THR A 323 -4.45 -13.79 17.69
CA THR A 323 -5.81 -14.07 18.18
C THR A 323 -5.82 -14.58 19.63
N ALA A 324 -4.69 -15.06 20.13
CA ALA A 324 -4.49 -15.37 21.54
C ALA A 324 -4.39 -14.12 22.44
N GLU A 325 -4.13 -12.93 21.88
CA GLU A 325 -4.07 -11.69 22.64
C GLU A 325 -5.47 -11.15 22.92
N SER A 326 -5.73 -10.67 24.15
CA SER A 326 -7.08 -10.24 24.57
C SER A 326 -7.71 -9.13 23.73
N ASN A 327 -6.87 -8.32 23.09
CA ASN A 327 -7.27 -7.10 22.40
C ASN A 327 -7.49 -7.29 20.89
N TYR A 328 -7.27 -8.50 20.34
CA TYR A 328 -7.31 -8.72 18.88
C TYR A 328 -8.64 -8.31 18.23
N LEU A 329 -9.74 -8.36 18.98
CA LEU A 329 -11.07 -7.98 18.52
C LEU A 329 -11.16 -6.50 18.09
N PHE A 330 -10.28 -5.63 18.60
CA PHE A 330 -10.23 -4.22 18.21
C PHE A 330 -9.52 -3.97 16.87
N TYR A 331 -8.86 -4.99 16.32
CA TYR A 331 -8.01 -4.91 15.14
C TYR A 331 -8.54 -5.76 13.97
N LEU A 332 -9.80 -6.19 14.04
CA LEU A 332 -10.35 -7.16 13.08
C LEU A 332 -10.44 -6.63 11.65
N ASP A 333 -10.67 -5.33 11.48
CA ASP A 333 -10.63 -4.64 10.19
C ASP A 333 -9.23 -4.67 9.59
N GLU A 334 -8.22 -4.28 10.37
CA GLU A 334 -6.81 -4.28 9.95
C GLU A 334 -6.35 -5.71 9.63
N ILE A 335 -6.64 -6.68 10.50
CA ILE A 335 -6.33 -8.09 10.25
C ILE A 335 -7.00 -8.58 8.96
N SER A 336 -8.28 -8.23 8.73
CA SER A 336 -9.01 -8.66 7.53
C SER A 336 -8.44 -8.03 6.26
N SER A 337 -8.06 -6.76 6.32
CA SER A 337 -7.37 -6.07 5.23
C SER A 337 -6.05 -6.77 4.88
N SER A 338 -5.20 -7.04 5.89
CA SER A 338 -3.91 -7.71 5.69
C SER A 338 -4.06 -9.15 5.22
N LEU A 339 -5.10 -9.87 5.65
CA LEU A 339 -5.45 -11.19 5.09
C LEU A 339 -5.85 -11.10 3.61
N GLY A 340 -6.47 -10.00 3.17
CA GLY A 340 -6.77 -9.72 1.77
C GLY A 340 -5.50 -9.61 0.93
N ILE A 341 -4.53 -8.84 1.42
CA ILE A 341 -3.19 -8.71 0.82
C ILE A 341 -2.51 -10.08 0.76
N ALA A 342 -2.50 -10.81 1.88
CA ALA A 342 -1.93 -12.15 1.95
C ALA A 342 -2.54 -13.09 0.91
N TYR A 343 -3.88 -13.15 0.83
CA TYR A 343 -4.57 -14.03 -0.10
C TYR A 343 -4.25 -13.72 -1.56
N ALA A 344 -4.12 -12.43 -1.92
CA ALA A 344 -3.69 -12.04 -3.27
C ALA A 344 -2.32 -12.62 -3.64
N ASN A 345 -1.40 -12.72 -2.67
CA ASN A 345 -0.05 -13.22 -2.87
C ASN A 345 0.04 -14.76 -2.81
N ILE A 346 -0.59 -15.40 -1.82
CA ILE A 346 -0.40 -16.85 -1.56
C ILE A 346 -1.53 -17.74 -2.10
N LYS A 347 -2.75 -17.19 -2.28
CA LYS A 347 -3.93 -17.90 -2.77
C LYS A 347 -4.31 -19.16 -1.96
N ASP A 348 -4.06 -19.15 -0.65
CA ASP A 348 -4.39 -20.27 0.26
C ASP A 348 -5.85 -20.21 0.73
N ASN A 349 -6.61 -21.29 0.49
CA ASN A 349 -8.04 -21.35 0.80
C ASN A 349 -8.37 -21.31 2.30
N ARG A 350 -7.42 -21.66 3.18
CA ARG A 350 -7.63 -21.55 4.63
C ARG A 350 -7.90 -20.10 5.05
N ILE A 351 -7.40 -19.12 4.30
CA ILE A 351 -7.71 -17.69 4.56
C ILE A 351 -9.19 -17.41 4.29
N LEU A 352 -9.75 -17.95 3.20
CA LEU A 352 -11.17 -17.78 2.89
C LEU A 352 -12.06 -18.44 3.96
N GLU A 353 -11.67 -19.63 4.42
CA GLU A 353 -12.33 -20.32 5.53
C GLU A 353 -12.30 -19.49 6.81
N LEU A 354 -11.17 -18.84 7.11
CA LEU A 354 -11.04 -17.94 8.26
C LEU A 354 -11.96 -16.72 8.15
N MET A 355 -12.03 -16.09 6.97
CA MET A 355 -12.89 -14.93 6.73
C MET A 355 -14.38 -15.23 6.90
N ASN A 356 -14.78 -16.48 6.69
CA ASN A 356 -16.16 -16.91 6.89
C ASN A 356 -16.52 -17.18 8.37
N ASN A 357 -15.53 -17.23 9.25
CA ASN A 357 -15.75 -17.44 10.68
C ASN A 357 -16.12 -16.14 11.40
N ALA A 358 -16.93 -16.25 12.45
CA ALA A 358 -16.99 -15.18 13.44
C ALA A 358 -15.61 -15.12 14.14
N PRO A 359 -14.98 -13.93 14.29
CA PRO A 359 -15.55 -12.58 14.13
C PRO A 359 -15.24 -11.85 12.81
N PHE A 360 -14.44 -12.43 11.91
CA PHE A 360 -13.95 -11.78 10.67
C PHE A 360 -15.03 -11.49 9.64
N TYR A 361 -16.15 -12.22 9.69
CA TYR A 361 -17.27 -12.06 8.74
C TYR A 361 -17.76 -10.62 8.56
N ARG A 362 -17.63 -9.76 9.57
CA ARG A 362 -18.06 -8.35 9.48
C ARG A 362 -17.12 -7.46 8.65
N PHE A 363 -15.91 -7.93 8.38
CA PHE A 363 -14.83 -7.18 7.73
C PHE A 363 -14.45 -7.80 6.36
N ILE A 364 -15.38 -8.54 5.77
CA ILE A 364 -15.21 -9.16 4.46
C ILE A 364 -15.04 -8.12 3.35
N PHE A 365 -15.60 -6.93 3.52
CA PHE A 365 -15.47 -5.88 2.52
C PHE A 365 -14.02 -5.37 2.44
N GLU A 366 -13.39 -5.12 3.59
CA GLU A 366 -11.99 -4.72 3.75
C GLU A 366 -11.06 -5.79 3.17
N PHE A 367 -11.32 -7.07 3.45
CA PHE A 367 -10.60 -8.18 2.85
C PHE A 367 -10.64 -8.16 1.31
N ILE A 368 -11.83 -8.03 0.72
CA ILE A 368 -12.00 -8.04 -0.75
C ILE A 368 -11.36 -6.80 -1.39
N LEU A 369 -11.49 -5.63 -0.74
CA LEU A 369 -10.87 -4.37 -1.16
C LEU A 369 -9.36 -4.51 -1.26
N SER A 370 -8.73 -4.97 -0.19
CA SER A 370 -7.26 -5.08 -0.10
C SER A 370 -6.71 -6.17 -1.01
N MET A 371 -7.43 -7.29 -1.17
CA MET A 371 -7.09 -8.33 -2.15
C MET A 371 -7.09 -7.77 -3.59
N ALA A 372 -8.12 -7.00 -3.97
CA ALA A 372 -8.18 -6.39 -5.29
C ALA A 372 -7.10 -5.31 -5.47
N GLY A 373 -6.89 -4.47 -4.44
CA GLY A 373 -5.81 -3.48 -4.35
C GLY A 373 -4.45 -4.08 -4.66
N GLN A 374 -4.04 -5.06 -3.87
CA GLN A 374 -2.75 -5.70 -4.02
C GLN A 374 -2.56 -6.32 -5.41
N SER A 375 -3.60 -6.95 -5.95
CA SER A 375 -3.53 -7.61 -7.26
C SER A 375 -3.38 -6.61 -8.42
N VAL A 376 -4.07 -5.48 -8.35
CA VAL A 376 -3.91 -4.39 -9.35
C VAL A 376 -2.52 -3.77 -9.22
N SER A 377 -2.07 -3.47 -8.00
CA SER A 377 -0.73 -2.94 -7.71
C SER A 377 0.36 -3.83 -8.29
N ASN A 378 0.27 -5.14 -8.07
CA ASN A 378 1.20 -6.14 -8.64
C ASN A 378 1.19 -6.12 -10.18
N ARG A 379 0.00 -6.07 -10.80
CA ARG A 379 -0.13 -6.05 -12.27
C ARG A 379 0.46 -4.79 -12.90
N LEU A 380 0.20 -3.63 -12.30
CA LEU A 380 0.55 -2.34 -12.85
C LEU A 380 1.94 -1.84 -12.41
N LYS A 381 2.54 -2.48 -11.40
CA LYS A 381 3.80 -2.05 -10.75
C LYS A 381 3.69 -0.61 -10.23
N ILE A 382 2.65 -0.38 -9.45
CA ILE A 382 2.36 0.88 -8.73
C ILE A 382 1.77 0.53 -7.36
N SER A 383 1.71 1.50 -6.44
CA SER A 383 1.26 1.26 -5.07
C SER A 383 -0.14 1.85 -4.85
N LEU A 384 -1.18 1.13 -5.25
CA LEU A 384 -2.57 1.56 -5.01
C LEU A 384 -3.04 1.18 -3.60
N SER A 385 -3.50 2.18 -2.84
CA SER A 385 -4.44 1.98 -1.73
C SER A 385 -5.85 2.35 -2.19
N PHE A 386 -6.82 1.45 -1.98
CA PHE A 386 -8.25 1.72 -2.20
C PHE A 386 -8.98 2.13 -0.91
N ILE A 387 -8.26 2.24 0.21
CA ILE A 387 -8.72 2.63 1.54
C ILE A 387 -8.22 4.03 1.85
#